data_AF-K0I9A7-F1
#
_entry.id   AF-K0I9A7-F1
#
_cell.length_a   1.000
_cell.length_b   1.000
_cell.length_c   1.000
_cell.angle_alpha   90.00
_cell.angle_beta   90.00
_cell.angle_gamma   90.00
#
_symmetry.space_group_name_H-M   'P 1'
#
loop_
_entity.id
_entity.type
_entity.pdbx_description
1 polymer ?
#
loop_
_entity_poly.entity_id
_entity_poly.type
_entity_poly.pdbx_seq_one_letter_code
_entity_poly.pdbx_strand_id
1 'polypeptide(L)'
;GATVITNLVSAIPYLGDDIVQWLWGGFAVDNATLTRFFTFHFIMPFIVMALTMIHLLFLHQTGSNNPLGINSNMDKISFHPYLSIKDIMGFIFMIMMLVLLSLWNPYLLGDPDNFIPANPMVTPPHIQPEWY
;
A
#
# COMPACT_ATOMS: atom_id res chain seq x y z
N GLY A 1 -12.08 -9.05 5.00
CA GLY A 1 -10.62 -8.88 5.03
C GLY A 1 -10.01 -9.00 6.42
N ALA A 2 -10.22 -8.00 7.29
CA ALA A 2 -9.50 -7.84 8.56
C ALA A 2 -9.38 -9.13 9.41
N THR A 3 -10.50 -9.81 9.68
CA THR A 3 -10.51 -11.05 10.49
C THR A 3 -9.60 -12.13 9.92
N VAL A 4 -9.65 -12.38 8.61
CA VAL A 4 -8.86 -13.44 7.97
C VAL A 4 -7.38 -13.10 7.99
N ILE A 5 -7.01 -11.88 7.61
CA ILE A 5 -5.60 -11.46 7.49
C ILE A 5 -4.93 -11.44 8.87
N THR A 6 -5.59 -10.86 9.86
CA THR A 6 -5.03 -10.78 11.22
C THR A 6 -4.94 -12.16 11.88
N ASN A 7 -5.88 -13.07 11.61
CA ASN A 7 -5.81 -14.45 12.08
C ASN A 7 -4.65 -15.25 11.50
N LEU A 8 -3.99 -14.82 10.41
CA LEU A 8 -2.78 -15.50 9.95
C LEU A 8 -1.68 -15.49 11.02
N VAL A 9 -1.69 -14.51 11.93
CA VAL A 9 -0.73 -14.40 13.03
C VAL A 9 -0.94 -15.49 14.09
N SER A 10 -2.14 -16.08 14.21
CA SER A 10 -2.38 -17.18 15.15
C SER A 10 -1.56 -18.42 14.84
N ALA A 11 -1.05 -18.55 13.61
CA ALA A 11 -0.16 -19.64 13.22
C ALA A 11 1.22 -19.61 13.91
N ILE A 12 1.58 -18.53 14.62
CA ILE A 12 2.81 -18.45 15.40
C ILE A 12 2.67 -19.33 16.65
N PRO A 13 3.53 -20.36 16.84
CA PRO A 13 3.44 -21.23 18.01
C PRO A 13 3.55 -20.48 19.32
N TYR A 14 2.78 -20.90 20.32
CA TYR A 14 2.73 -20.38 21.70
C TYR A 14 2.21 -18.96 21.88
N LEU A 15 2.49 -18.02 20.97
CA LEU A 15 2.18 -16.61 21.12
C LEU A 15 1.13 -16.09 20.12
N GLY A 16 0.80 -16.85 19.08
CA GLY A 16 -0.05 -16.37 17.98
C GLY A 16 -1.41 -15.85 18.45
N ASP A 17 -2.12 -16.62 19.25
CA ASP A 17 -3.46 -16.23 19.74
C ASP A 17 -3.41 -14.98 20.62
N ASP A 18 -2.40 -14.87 21.49
CA ASP A 18 -2.19 -13.68 22.33
C ASP A 18 -1.92 -12.43 21.48
N ILE A 19 -1.11 -12.55 20.42
CA ILE A 19 -0.80 -11.45 19.51
C ILE A 19 -2.06 -11.03 18.72
N VAL A 20 -2.88 -11.98 18.27
CA VAL A 20 -4.15 -11.68 17.57
C VAL A 20 -5.11 -10.92 18.48
N GLN A 21 -5.34 -11.41 19.71
CA GLN A 21 -6.23 -10.73 20.66
C GLN A 21 -5.68 -9.36 21.06
N TRP A 22 -4.36 -9.24 21.24
CA TRP A 22 -3.70 -7.96 21.48
C TRP A 22 -3.94 -7.01 20.31
N LEU A 23 -3.79 -7.47 19.06
CA LEU A 23 -3.99 -6.69 17.85
C LEU A 23 -5.45 -6.25 17.67
N TRP A 24 -6.42 -7.08 18.04
CA TRP A 24 -7.83 -6.70 18.01
C TRP A 24 -8.23 -5.80 19.17
N GLY A 25 -7.61 -5.95 20.33
CA GLY A 25 -8.05 -5.30 21.57
C GLY A 25 -9.27 -5.95 22.19
N GLY A 26 -9.47 -7.24 21.94
CA GLY A 26 -10.65 -8.01 22.31
C GLY A 26 -10.63 -9.38 21.64
N PHE A 27 -11.76 -10.10 21.72
CA PHE A 27 -11.89 -11.46 21.20
C PHE A 27 -12.27 -11.54 19.70
N ALA A 28 -12.60 -10.41 19.09
CA ALA A 28 -12.95 -10.29 17.68
C ALA A 28 -12.59 -8.89 17.16
N VAL A 29 -12.61 -8.73 15.84
CA VAL A 29 -12.52 -7.41 15.19
C VAL A 29 -13.75 -6.58 15.55
N ASP A 30 -13.55 -5.48 16.28
CA ASP A 30 -14.62 -4.58 16.75
C ASP A 30 -14.12 -3.12 16.81
N ASN A 31 -14.85 -2.22 17.47
CA ASN A 31 -14.56 -0.79 17.56
C ASN A 31 -13.13 -0.46 18.04
N ALA A 32 -12.61 -1.23 19.00
CA ALA A 32 -11.23 -1.09 19.48
C ALA A 32 -10.21 -1.34 18.36
N THR A 33 -10.50 -2.29 17.45
CA THR A 33 -9.70 -2.62 16.27
C THR A 33 -9.83 -1.55 15.20
N LEU A 34 -11.03 -1.04 14.94
CA LEU A 34 -11.25 0.01 13.95
C LEU A 34 -10.53 1.31 14.31
N THR A 35 -10.65 1.73 15.58
CA THR A 35 -10.02 2.97 16.07
C THR A 35 -8.50 2.92 15.94
N ARG A 36 -7.86 1.82 16.35
CA ARG A 36 -6.40 1.66 16.21
C ARG A 36 -5.97 1.53 14.74
N PHE A 37 -6.74 0.84 13.90
CA PHE A 37 -6.41 0.71 12.49
C PHE A 37 -6.46 2.06 11.80
N PHE A 38 -7.39 2.93 12.17
CA PHE A 38 -7.37 4.31 11.71
C PHE A 38 -6.11 5.06 12.17
N THR A 39 -5.73 4.96 13.45
CA THR A 39 -4.50 5.59 13.95
C THR A 39 -3.25 5.07 13.23
N PHE A 40 -3.13 3.76 13.02
CA PHE A 40 -2.02 3.18 12.27
C PHE A 40 -2.04 3.59 10.81
N HIS A 41 -3.20 3.53 10.14
CA HIS A 41 -3.35 3.99 8.76
C HIS A 41 -2.96 5.46 8.60
N PHE A 42 -3.23 6.30 9.59
CA PHE A 42 -2.82 7.70 9.57
C PHE A 42 -1.29 7.87 9.69
N ILE A 43 -0.63 7.17 10.61
CA ILE A 43 0.82 7.36 10.84
C ILE A 43 1.69 6.66 9.80
N MET A 44 1.25 5.52 9.26
CA MET A 44 2.04 4.66 8.36
C MET A 44 2.54 5.39 7.09
N PRO A 45 1.74 6.21 6.38
CA PRO A 45 2.22 6.99 5.23
C PRO A 45 3.42 7.90 5.56
N PHE A 46 3.49 8.46 6.76
CA PHE A 46 4.62 9.30 7.17
C PHE A 46 5.88 8.47 7.46
N ILE A 47 5.71 7.26 8.00
CA ILE A 47 6.81 6.31 8.17
C ILE A 47 7.33 5.89 6.79
N VAL A 48 6.44 5.56 5.85
CA VAL A 48 6.81 5.23 4.46
C VAL A 48 7.53 6.40 3.80
N MET A 49 7.08 7.64 3.98
CA MET A 49 7.76 8.83 3.48
C MET A 49 9.20 8.93 4.02
N ALA A 50 9.41 8.73 5.32
CA ALA A 50 10.74 8.74 5.92
C ALA A 50 11.64 7.62 5.36
N LEU A 51 11.10 6.41 5.20
CA LEU A 51 11.81 5.28 4.58
C LEU A 51 12.14 5.56 3.10
N THR A 52 11.27 6.24 2.35
CA THR A 52 11.55 6.66 0.97
C THR A 52 12.71 7.65 0.90
N MET A 53 12.83 8.57 1.87
CA MET A 53 13.99 9.49 1.92
C MET A 53 15.30 8.74 2.20
N ILE A 54 15.27 7.75 3.10
CA ILE A 54 16.43 6.87 3.37
C ILE A 54 16.78 6.05 2.13
N HIS A 55 15.78 5.51 1.44
CA HIS A 55 15.95 4.79 0.19
C HIS A 55 16.64 5.66 -0.88
N LEU A 56 16.16 6.90 -1.07
CA LEU A 56 16.76 7.84 -2.03
C LEU A 56 18.19 8.28 -1.63
N LEU A 57 18.47 8.40 -0.32
CA LEU A 57 19.82 8.67 0.17
C LEU A 57 20.79 7.58 -0.27
N PHE A 58 20.44 6.31 -0.09
CA PHE A 58 21.29 5.20 -0.53
C PHE A 58 21.39 5.13 -2.05
N LEU A 59 20.29 5.37 -2.78
CA LEU A 59 20.32 5.45 -4.24
C LEU A 59 21.28 6.53 -4.72
N HIS A 60 21.35 7.69 -4.06
CA HIS A 60 22.27 8.78 -4.42
C HIS A 60 23.74 8.46 -4.15
N GLN A 61 24.06 7.48 -3.29
CA GLN A 61 25.45 7.06 -3.08
C GLN A 61 26.01 6.30 -4.29
N THR A 62 25.19 5.51 -4.98
CA THR A 62 25.60 4.70 -6.14
C THR A 62 25.18 5.30 -7.48
N GLY A 63 24.12 6.12 -7.49
CA GLY A 63 23.39 6.52 -8.69
C GLY A 63 22.48 5.41 -9.23
N SER A 64 21.67 5.76 -10.23
CA SER A 64 20.75 4.83 -10.90
C SER A 64 21.49 3.83 -11.78
N ASN A 65 20.95 2.61 -11.86
CA ASN A 65 21.36 1.65 -12.87
C ASN A 65 20.78 2.01 -14.26
N ASN A 66 21.21 1.32 -15.31
CA ASN A 66 20.72 1.49 -16.67
C ASN A 66 20.34 0.13 -17.29
N PRO A 67 19.58 0.09 -18.40
CA PRO A 67 19.10 -1.16 -18.99
C PRO A 67 20.18 -2.15 -19.41
N LEU A 68 21.40 -1.68 -19.68
CA LEU A 68 22.53 -2.54 -20.06
C LEU A 68 23.24 -3.15 -18.84
N GLY A 69 22.96 -2.66 -17.62
CA GLY A 69 23.59 -3.13 -16.38
C GLY A 69 25.08 -2.85 -16.27
N ILE A 70 25.66 -2.04 -17.16
CA ILE A 70 27.08 -1.65 -17.15
C ILE A 70 27.26 -0.28 -16.47
N ASN A 71 28.50 0.09 -16.13
CA ASN A 71 28.76 1.39 -15.51
C ASN A 71 28.47 2.55 -16.48
N SER A 72 27.57 3.47 -16.09
CA SER A 72 27.15 4.63 -16.89
C SER A 72 27.98 5.90 -16.67
N ASN A 73 29.05 5.86 -15.85
CA ASN A 73 29.85 7.05 -15.51
C ASN A 73 30.46 7.77 -16.73
N MET A 74 30.68 7.07 -17.84
CA MET A 74 31.23 7.66 -19.06
C MET A 74 30.22 8.52 -19.84
N ASP A 75 28.92 8.37 -19.59
CA ASP A 75 27.84 9.06 -20.31
C ASP A 75 26.70 9.42 -19.37
N LYS A 76 26.96 10.38 -18.46
CA LYS A 76 25.94 10.94 -17.57
C LYS A 76 25.36 12.21 -18.17
N ILE A 77 24.04 12.33 -18.07
CA ILE A 77 23.31 13.57 -18.35
C ILE A 77 22.79 14.17 -17.05
N SER A 78 22.64 15.50 -17.02
CA SER A 78 21.99 16.20 -15.92
C SER A 78 20.52 15.76 -15.78
N PHE A 79 20.03 15.65 -14.54
CA PHE A 79 18.63 15.30 -14.29
C PHE A 79 17.66 16.32 -14.91
N HIS A 80 17.95 17.61 -14.72
CA HIS A 80 17.24 18.69 -15.39
C HIS A 80 18.02 19.16 -16.63
N PRO A 81 17.38 19.35 -17.80
CA PRO A 81 15.93 19.25 -18.05
C PRO A 81 15.43 17.83 -18.42
N TYR A 82 16.34 16.91 -18.76
CA TYR A 82 16.02 15.68 -19.47
C TYR A 82 15.06 14.75 -18.71
N LEU A 83 15.43 14.32 -17.51
CA LEU A 83 14.59 13.43 -16.70
C LEU A 83 13.41 14.18 -16.09
N SER A 84 13.56 15.47 -15.75
CA SER A 84 12.44 16.29 -15.26
C SER A 84 11.27 16.34 -16.25
N ILE A 85 11.54 16.56 -17.54
CA ILE A 85 10.48 16.58 -18.58
C ILE A 85 9.88 15.18 -18.78
N LYS A 86 10.72 14.14 -18.78
CA LYS A 86 10.26 12.75 -18.90
C LYS A 86 9.33 12.37 -17.74
N ASP A 87 9.67 12.76 -16.51
CA ASP A 87 8.88 12.50 -15.32
C ASP A 87 7.56 13.28 -15.33
N ILE A 88 7.57 14.55 -15.76
CA ILE A 88 6.33 15.34 -15.95
C ILE A 88 5.39 14.65 -16.95
N MET A 89 5.91 14.15 -18.08
CA MET A 89 5.10 13.42 -19.05
C MET A 89 4.50 12.15 -18.44
N GLY A 90 5.29 11.38 -17.69
CA GLY A 90 4.80 10.19 -16.98
C GLY A 90 3.72 10.54 -15.94
N PHE A 91 3.90 11.63 -15.21
CA PHE A 91 2.94 12.13 -14.22
C PHE A 91 1.62 12.57 -14.86
N ILE A 92 1.67 13.25 -16.02
CA ILE A 92 0.47 13.62 -16.79
C ILE A 92 -0.30 12.36 -17.20
N PHE A 93 0.38 11.33 -17.71
CA PHE A 93 -0.26 10.09 -18.11
C PHE A 93 -0.90 9.36 -16.91
N MET A 94 -0.20 9.30 -15.77
CA MET A 94 -0.70 8.68 -14.55
C MET A 94 -1.93 9.41 -13.98
N ILE A 95 -1.91 10.75 -13.94
CA ILE A 95 -3.08 11.54 -13.53
C ILE A 95 -4.25 11.33 -14.50
N MET A 96 -3.99 11.33 -15.82
CA MET A 96 -5.02 11.11 -16.81
C MET A 96 -5.73 9.76 -16.54
N MET A 97 -4.98 8.67 -16.35
CA MET A 97 -5.56 7.37 -16.07
C MET A 97 -6.35 7.35 -14.74
N LEU A 98 -5.84 8.01 -13.70
CA LEU A 98 -6.55 8.15 -12.42
C LEU A 98 -7.87 8.91 -12.57
N VAL A 99 -7.87 10.02 -13.33
CA VAL A 99 -9.06 10.82 -13.59
C VAL A 99 -10.09 10.04 -14.42
N LEU A 100 -9.64 9.31 -15.45
CA LEU A 100 -10.52 8.46 -16.24
C LEU A 100 -11.18 7.37 -15.37
N LEU A 101 -10.40 6.68 -14.54
CA LEU A 101 -10.96 5.70 -13.61
C LEU A 101 -11.98 6.35 -12.66
N SER A 102 -11.61 7.47 -12.03
CA SER A 102 -12.44 8.13 -11.01
C SER A 102 -13.73 8.73 -11.56
N LEU A 103 -13.72 9.25 -12.80
CA LEU A 103 -14.87 9.94 -13.38
C LEU A 103 -15.73 9.06 -14.29
N TRP A 104 -15.16 8.07 -14.99
CA TRP A 104 -15.93 7.21 -15.88
C TRP A 104 -16.40 5.92 -15.22
N ASN A 105 -15.57 5.28 -14.39
CA ASN A 105 -15.97 4.03 -13.72
C ASN A 105 -15.27 3.88 -12.36
N PRO A 106 -15.69 4.68 -11.34
CA PRO A 106 -15.01 4.75 -10.05
C PRO A 106 -14.99 3.43 -9.28
N TYR A 107 -15.90 2.50 -9.60
CA TYR A 107 -16.03 1.22 -8.92
C TYR A 107 -15.46 0.04 -9.71
N LEU A 108 -14.80 0.28 -10.86
CA LEU A 108 -14.24 -0.79 -11.70
C LEU A 108 -13.28 -1.72 -10.94
N LEU A 109 -12.50 -1.16 -10.01
CA LEU A 109 -11.49 -1.88 -9.22
C LEU A 109 -11.96 -2.21 -7.79
N GLY A 110 -13.23 -1.92 -7.46
CA GLY A 110 -13.81 -2.14 -6.14
C GLY A 110 -14.65 -3.42 -6.08
N ASP A 111 -14.86 -3.93 -4.87
CA ASP A 111 -15.74 -5.05 -4.62
C ASP A 111 -17.14 -4.53 -4.18
N PRO A 112 -18.25 -4.96 -4.83
CA PRO A 112 -19.59 -4.52 -4.46
C PRO A 112 -19.98 -4.86 -3.01
N ASP A 113 -19.40 -5.91 -2.42
CA ASP A 113 -19.73 -6.31 -1.04
C ASP A 113 -19.30 -5.25 -0.01
N ASN A 114 -18.33 -4.38 -0.34
CA ASN A 114 -17.90 -3.28 0.53
C ASN A 114 -18.93 -2.15 0.65
N PHE A 115 -20.01 -2.16 -0.13
CA PHE A 115 -21.17 -1.27 0.05
C PHE A 115 -22.18 -1.79 1.08
N ILE A 116 -22.03 -3.04 1.54
CA ILE A 116 -22.87 -3.64 2.56
C ILE A 116 -22.20 -3.39 3.92
N PRO A 117 -22.91 -2.82 4.92
CA PRO A 117 -22.35 -2.67 6.26
C PRO A 117 -21.89 -4.01 6.84
N ALA A 118 -20.75 -3.99 7.53
CA ALA A 118 -20.17 -5.19 8.10
C ALA A 118 -21.14 -5.89 9.07
N ASN A 119 -21.30 -7.21 8.89
CA ASN A 119 -22.09 -8.07 9.77
C ASN A 119 -21.21 -9.20 10.32
N PRO A 120 -20.84 -9.19 11.62
CA PRO A 120 -19.99 -10.23 12.20
C PRO A 120 -20.58 -11.65 12.13
N MET A 121 -21.89 -11.78 11.92
CA MET A 121 -22.59 -13.06 11.88
C MET A 121 -22.73 -13.63 10.46
N VAL A 122 -22.36 -12.87 9.42
CA VAL A 122 -22.53 -13.26 8.01
C VAL A 122 -21.24 -13.03 7.26
N THR A 123 -20.67 -14.10 6.71
CA THR A 123 -19.54 -14.01 5.79
C THR A 123 -20.05 -14.00 4.34
N PRO A 124 -19.61 -13.06 3.49
CA PRO A 124 -19.98 -13.08 2.07
C PRO A 124 -19.52 -14.38 1.39
N PRO A 125 -20.28 -14.88 0.39
CA PRO A 125 -20.01 -16.19 -0.23
C PRO A 125 -18.68 -16.27 -0.98
N HIS A 126 -18.19 -15.14 -1.51
CA HIS A 126 -16.93 -15.07 -2.28
C HIS A 126 -15.99 -14.01 -1.70
N ILE A 127 -15.72 -14.07 -0.39
CA ILE A 127 -14.78 -13.15 0.26
C ILE A 127 -13.37 -13.22 -0.37
N GLN A 128 -12.84 -12.07 -0.76
CA GLN A 128 -11.52 -11.92 -1.37
C GLN A 128 -10.87 -10.61 -0.90
N PRO A 129 -9.53 -10.49 -0.96
CA PRO A 129 -8.87 -9.19 -0.81
C PRO A 129 -9.09 -8.30 -2.03
N GLU A 130 -8.70 -7.04 -1.91
CA GLU A 130 -8.49 -6.17 -3.07
C GLU A 130 -7.45 -6.78 -4.04
N TRP A 131 -7.44 -6.28 -5.28
CA TRP A 131 -6.72 -6.92 -6.39
C TRP A 131 -5.18 -6.85 -6.34
N TYR A 132 -4.58 -6.06 -5.45
CA TYR A 132 -3.14 -5.76 -5.40
C TYR A 132 -2.38 -6.47 -4.28
#